data_AF-A0A2S8BPK8-F1
#
_entry.id   AF-A0A2S8BPK8-F1
#
_cell.length_a   1.000
_cell.length_b   1.000
_cell.length_c   1.000
_cell.angle_alpha   90.00
_cell.angle_beta   90.00
_cell.angle_gamma   90.00
#
_symmetry.space_group_name_H-M   'P 1'
#
loop_
_entity.id
_entity.type
_entity.pdbx_description
1 polymer ?
#
loop_
_entity_poly.entity_id
_entity_poly.type
_entity_poly.pdbx_seq_one_letter_code
_entity_poly.pdbx_strand_id
1 'polypeptide(L)'
;MEIGVPIFFVLSGFLLFRPWVKAAAAGGAAPSVSRYAWHRVRRIMPAYVVTVLGAYLLYHFFAQSLASGYNPGHTWIGLLRNLTLTQIYADHYVYGGYLHQGLTQMWSLAVEVAFYVALPVLAYLLLVVLCQRAWRPGLLLAGLAGLVAITPAWLVVAHTVSWLPYAARLWLPSYLAWFVVGMMLAVLQAMGARCYAFAALPLAVVSYFIVATPIAGAPTTSPTGLSEALVKAGFYAAIAGLLVAPLALGNRGWYPRLLASKRWCGWRDLLRDLPDPPGADERRAGQGGALPGLHRLDAGAVRGDAGADDPVVVAAASLHPGTPPTPSWIG
;
A
#
# COMPACT_ATOMS: atom_id res chain seq x y z
N MET A 1 18.78 13.15 7.60
CA MET A 1 17.88 12.03 7.97
C MET A 1 16.78 11.93 6.93
N GLU A 2 16.71 10.84 6.17
CA GLU A 2 15.73 10.65 5.08
C GLU A 2 14.47 9.90 5.59
N ILE A 3 13.68 10.53 6.47
CA ILE A 3 12.50 9.89 7.10
C ILE A 3 11.29 9.76 6.17
N GLY A 4 11.25 10.55 5.09
CA GLY A 4 10.15 10.52 4.13
C GLY A 4 9.97 9.14 3.48
N VAL A 5 11.07 8.44 3.18
CA VAL A 5 11.04 7.14 2.51
C VAL A 5 10.41 6.05 3.40
N PRO A 6 10.82 5.85 4.67
CA PRO A 6 10.13 4.96 5.59
C PRO A 6 8.63 5.23 5.74
N ILE A 7 8.24 6.51 5.88
CA ILE A 7 6.81 6.89 5.98
C ILE A 7 6.06 6.48 4.73
N PHE A 8 6.62 6.77 3.56
CA PHE A 8 6.02 6.42 2.28
C PHE A 8 5.86 4.91 2.12
N PHE A 9 6.86 4.11 2.49
CA PHE A 9 6.77 2.65 2.40
C PHE A 9 5.76 2.04 3.39
N VAL A 10 5.68 2.55 4.63
CA VAL A 10 4.62 2.15 5.57
C VAL A 10 3.24 2.51 5.01
N LEU A 11 3.07 3.70 4.46
CA LEU A 11 1.81 4.11 3.82
C LEU A 11 1.46 3.22 2.62
N SER A 12 2.43 2.92 1.76
CA SER A 12 2.25 2.03 0.63
C SER A 12 1.83 0.64 1.11
N GLY A 13 2.54 0.04 2.08
CA GLY A 13 2.16 -1.24 2.68
C GLY A 13 0.74 -1.25 3.24
N PHE A 14 0.34 -0.20 3.97
CA PHE A 14 -0.99 -0.03 4.53
C PHE A 14 -2.08 0.09 3.45
N LEU A 15 -1.96 1.09 2.56
CA LEU A 15 -2.97 1.40 1.54
C LEU A 15 -3.13 0.27 0.55
N LEU A 16 -2.03 -0.41 0.25
CA LEU A 16 -2.02 -1.54 -0.63
C LEU A 16 -2.66 -2.72 0.05
N PHE A 17 -2.22 -3.19 1.22
CA PHE A 17 -2.77 -4.43 1.75
C PHE A 17 -4.22 -4.35 2.23
N ARG A 18 -4.74 -3.14 2.51
CA ARG A 18 -6.08 -2.90 3.03
C ARG A 18 -7.25 -3.55 2.26
N PRO A 19 -7.37 -3.48 0.91
CA PRO A 19 -8.45 -4.13 0.18
C PRO A 19 -8.42 -5.66 0.30
N TRP A 20 -7.23 -6.27 0.38
CA TRP A 20 -7.08 -7.72 0.59
C TRP A 20 -7.55 -8.15 1.97
N VAL A 21 -7.15 -7.40 3.01
CA VAL A 21 -7.61 -7.63 4.39
C VAL A 21 -9.12 -7.44 4.50
N LYS A 22 -9.67 -6.38 3.89
CA LYS A 22 -11.11 -6.12 3.88
C LYS A 22 -11.89 -7.24 3.20
N ALA A 23 -11.41 -7.75 2.07
CA ALA A 23 -12.02 -8.88 1.38
C ALA A 23 -12.00 -10.14 2.26
N ALA A 24 -10.86 -10.45 2.90
CA ALA A 24 -10.75 -11.60 3.80
C ALA A 24 -11.66 -11.48 5.04
N ALA A 25 -11.75 -10.30 5.65
CA ALA A 25 -12.61 -10.06 6.80
C ALA A 25 -14.12 -10.12 6.45
N ALA A 26 -14.49 -9.71 5.23
CA ALA A 26 -15.87 -9.75 4.75
C ALA A 26 -16.25 -11.07 4.08
N GLY A 27 -15.34 -12.06 4.00
CA GLY A 27 -15.57 -13.32 3.26
C GLY A 27 -15.75 -13.14 1.75
N GLY A 28 -15.30 -12.01 1.19
CA GLY A 28 -15.45 -11.67 -0.22
C GLY A 28 -14.33 -12.17 -1.12
N ALA A 29 -14.52 -12.06 -2.43
CA ALA A 29 -13.51 -12.38 -3.42
C ALA A 29 -12.27 -11.46 -3.29
N ALA A 30 -11.08 -12.02 -3.46
CA ALA A 30 -9.84 -11.26 -3.45
C ALA A 30 -9.76 -10.25 -4.61
N PRO A 31 -9.09 -9.10 -4.45
CA PRO A 31 -8.89 -8.14 -5.52
C PRO A 31 -8.19 -8.75 -6.74
N SER A 32 -8.65 -8.43 -7.94
CA SER A 32 -8.02 -8.90 -9.18
C SER A 32 -6.63 -8.28 -9.37
N VAL A 33 -5.58 -9.11 -9.44
CA VAL A 33 -4.18 -8.69 -9.55
C VAL A 33 -3.91 -7.88 -10.83
N SER A 34 -4.53 -8.26 -11.96
CA SER A 34 -4.36 -7.54 -13.23
C SER A 34 -4.88 -6.10 -13.17
N ARG A 35 -6.12 -5.90 -12.67
CA ARG A 35 -6.68 -4.55 -12.48
C ARG A 35 -5.84 -3.73 -11.52
N TYR A 36 -5.37 -4.34 -10.43
CA TYR A 36 -4.48 -3.71 -9.47
C TYR A 36 -3.18 -3.20 -10.13
N ALA A 37 -2.47 -4.07 -10.85
CA ALA A 37 -1.21 -3.73 -11.52
C ALA A 37 -1.42 -2.61 -12.55
N TRP A 38 -2.50 -2.69 -13.34
CA TRP A 38 -2.78 -1.73 -14.40
C TRP A 38 -3.03 -0.30 -13.90
N HIS A 39 -3.81 -0.15 -12.83
CA HIS A 39 -4.06 1.17 -12.23
C HIS A 39 -2.78 1.79 -11.66
N ARG A 40 -1.85 0.97 -11.16
CA ARG A 40 -0.58 1.44 -10.59
C ARG A 40 0.37 1.91 -11.68
N VAL A 41 0.54 1.10 -12.72
CA VAL A 41 1.37 1.43 -13.89
C VAL A 41 0.91 2.74 -14.53
N ARG A 42 -0.39 2.89 -14.80
CA ARG A 42 -0.95 4.12 -15.41
C ARG A 42 -0.79 5.38 -14.56
N ARG A 43 -0.72 5.24 -13.24
CA ARG A 43 -0.59 6.38 -12.32
C ARG A 43 0.86 6.82 -12.15
N ILE A 44 1.81 5.87 -12.13
CA ILE A 44 3.19 6.13 -11.72
C ILE A 44 4.13 6.25 -12.92
N MET A 45 3.98 5.38 -13.93
CA MET A 45 4.91 5.34 -15.06
C MET A 45 4.97 6.65 -15.88
N PRO A 46 3.88 7.38 -16.17
CA PRO A 46 3.96 8.57 -17.00
C PRO A 46 4.85 9.65 -16.39
N ALA A 47 4.62 9.97 -15.12
CA ALA A 47 5.42 10.96 -14.40
C ALA A 47 6.89 10.48 -14.25
N TYR A 48 7.10 9.19 -14.00
CA TYR A 48 8.43 8.63 -13.87
C TYR A 48 9.23 8.72 -15.18
N VAL A 49 8.63 8.30 -16.30
CA VAL A 49 9.27 8.35 -17.62
C VAL A 49 9.61 9.78 -18.00
N VAL A 50 8.70 10.75 -17.79
CA VAL A 50 8.98 12.17 -18.03
C VAL A 50 10.15 12.67 -17.18
N THR A 51 10.20 12.28 -15.91
CA THR A 51 11.29 12.68 -15.00
C THR A 51 12.63 12.10 -15.43
N VAL A 52 12.68 10.82 -15.80
CA VAL A 52 13.91 10.17 -16.29
C VAL A 52 14.35 10.82 -17.60
N LEU A 53 13.46 10.95 -18.58
CA LEU A 53 13.79 11.59 -19.85
C LEU A 53 14.25 13.03 -19.66
N GLY A 54 13.56 13.81 -18.81
CA GLY A 54 13.93 15.18 -18.49
C GLY A 54 15.30 15.30 -17.81
N ALA A 55 15.62 14.40 -16.87
CA ALA A 55 16.94 14.37 -16.23
C ALA A 55 18.06 14.06 -17.23
N TYR A 56 17.85 13.08 -18.12
CA TYR A 56 18.83 12.76 -19.16
C TYR A 56 18.95 13.89 -20.21
N LEU A 57 17.84 14.54 -20.59
CA LEU A 57 17.85 15.70 -21.49
C LEU A 57 18.63 16.86 -20.87
N LEU A 58 18.31 17.22 -19.62
CA LEU A 58 18.98 18.30 -18.90
C LEU A 58 20.47 17.99 -18.77
N TYR A 59 20.82 16.73 -18.49
CA TYR A 59 22.23 16.34 -18.45
C TYR A 59 22.92 16.51 -19.81
N HIS A 60 22.30 16.02 -20.88
CA HIS A 60 22.85 16.09 -22.24
C HIS A 60 23.06 17.53 -22.72
N PHE A 61 22.11 18.43 -22.43
CA PHE A 61 22.16 19.81 -22.91
C PHE A 61 22.92 20.77 -21.99
N PHE A 62 22.88 20.57 -20.66
CA PHE A 62 23.37 21.57 -19.71
C PHE A 62 24.53 21.09 -18.82
N ALA A 63 24.53 19.82 -18.40
CA ALA A 63 25.52 19.36 -17.41
C ALA A 63 26.76 18.74 -18.06
N GLN A 64 26.69 18.30 -19.32
CA GLN A 64 27.84 17.77 -20.05
C GLN A 64 28.94 18.82 -20.26
N SER A 65 28.61 20.12 -20.24
CA SER A 65 29.57 21.23 -20.28
C SER A 65 30.26 21.51 -18.94
N LEU A 66 29.70 21.02 -17.82
CA LEU A 66 30.19 21.21 -16.45
C LEU A 66 30.83 19.95 -15.85
N ALA A 67 30.55 18.76 -16.42
CA ALA A 67 31.00 17.48 -15.87
C ALA A 67 32.36 17.05 -16.43
N SER A 68 33.39 17.13 -15.59
CA SER A 68 34.71 16.55 -15.83
C SER A 68 34.69 15.05 -15.50
N GLY A 69 34.33 14.20 -16.45
CA GLY A 69 34.51 12.74 -16.34
C GLY A 69 33.42 11.87 -16.97
N TYR A 70 33.83 10.72 -17.50
CA TYR A 70 32.95 9.68 -18.04
C TYR A 70 32.18 8.96 -16.92
N ASN A 71 30.84 9.00 -16.97
CA ASN A 71 29.95 8.30 -16.05
C ASN A 71 29.08 7.29 -16.83
N PRO A 72 29.28 5.97 -16.65
CA PRO A 72 28.50 4.91 -17.30
C PRO A 72 26.98 5.02 -17.10
N GLY A 73 26.53 5.63 -16.01
CA GLY A 73 25.12 5.89 -15.72
C GLY A 73 24.46 6.89 -16.68
N HIS A 74 25.24 7.64 -17.46
CA HIS A 74 24.75 8.66 -18.40
C HIS A 74 24.69 8.14 -19.84
N THR A 75 25.01 6.85 -20.03
CA THR A 75 24.91 6.16 -21.31
C THR A 75 23.48 5.70 -21.61
N TRP A 76 23.23 5.30 -22.85
CA TRP A 76 21.98 4.65 -23.28
C TRP A 76 21.64 3.40 -22.43
N ILE A 77 22.65 2.63 -22.01
CA ILE A 77 22.46 1.48 -21.12
C ILE A 77 21.97 1.94 -19.74
N GLY A 78 22.49 3.06 -19.23
CA GLY A 78 22.04 3.67 -17.98
C GLY A 78 20.61 4.17 -18.09
N LEU A 79 20.26 4.81 -19.21
CA LEU A 79 18.89 5.28 -19.49
C LEU A 79 17.91 4.11 -19.48
N LEU A 80 18.21 3.04 -20.21
CA LEU A 80 17.37 1.85 -20.24
C LEU A 80 17.17 1.26 -18.85
N ARG A 81 18.26 1.11 -18.07
CA ARG A 81 18.20 0.58 -16.69
C ARG A 81 17.34 1.43 -15.76
N ASN A 82 17.39 2.76 -15.90
CA ASN A 82 16.52 3.65 -15.13
C ASN A 82 15.07 3.53 -15.60
N LEU A 83 14.80 3.57 -16.91
CA LEU A 83 13.44 3.41 -17.45
C LEU A 83 12.79 2.08 -17.04
N THR A 84 13.56 1.00 -16.93
CA THR A 84 13.08 -0.33 -16.49
C THR A 84 13.05 -0.51 -14.98
N LEU A 85 13.46 0.50 -14.19
CA LEU A 85 13.60 0.41 -12.73
C LEU A 85 14.57 -0.69 -12.25
N THR A 86 15.49 -1.12 -13.11
CA THR A 86 16.45 -2.19 -12.81
C THR A 86 17.82 -1.67 -12.37
N GLN A 87 17.99 -0.35 -12.24
CA GLN A 87 19.26 0.29 -11.89
C GLN A 87 19.83 -0.20 -10.55
N ILE A 88 18.97 -0.56 -9.59
CA ILE A 88 19.40 -1.06 -8.26
C ILE A 88 19.96 -2.48 -8.28
N TYR A 89 19.75 -3.22 -9.38
CA TYR A 89 20.26 -4.59 -9.55
C TYR A 89 21.55 -4.63 -10.37
N ALA A 90 22.02 -3.48 -10.87
CA ALA A 90 23.26 -3.41 -11.63
C ALA A 90 24.48 -3.46 -10.71
N ASP A 91 25.48 -4.25 -11.12
CA ASP A 91 26.79 -4.22 -10.51
C ASP A 91 27.38 -2.81 -10.60
N HIS A 92 27.95 -2.35 -9.47
CA HIS A 92 28.55 -1.04 -9.31
C HIS A 92 27.59 0.18 -9.37
N TYR A 93 26.29 0.01 -9.09
CA TYR A 93 25.34 1.14 -8.98
C TYR A 93 25.86 2.30 -8.10
N VAL A 94 26.36 2.00 -6.89
CA VAL A 94 26.76 3.02 -5.89
C VAL A 94 28.20 3.52 -6.08
N TYR A 95 29.15 2.67 -6.46
CA TYR A 95 30.58 3.02 -6.50
C TYR A 95 31.26 2.88 -7.87
N GLY A 96 30.56 2.45 -8.92
CA GLY A 96 31.11 2.40 -10.29
C GLY A 96 30.57 3.48 -11.21
N GLY A 97 30.01 4.56 -10.65
CA GLY A 97 29.50 5.67 -11.45
C GLY A 97 28.33 5.28 -12.36
N TYR A 98 27.45 4.36 -11.94
CA TYR A 98 26.17 4.12 -12.63
C TYR A 98 25.01 4.94 -12.05
N LEU A 99 25.25 5.60 -10.91
CA LEU A 99 24.32 6.53 -10.31
C LEU A 99 24.26 7.82 -11.14
N HIS A 100 23.08 8.10 -11.69
CA HIS A 100 22.80 9.36 -12.35
C HIS A 100 22.52 10.43 -11.28
N GLN A 101 23.27 11.52 -11.30
CA GLN A 101 23.24 12.54 -10.21
C GLN A 101 21.85 13.19 -10.04
N GLY A 102 21.06 13.29 -11.11
CA GLY A 102 19.68 13.78 -11.07
C GLY A 102 18.62 12.74 -10.65
N LEU A 103 18.98 11.46 -10.53
CA LEU A 103 18.06 10.36 -10.24
C LEU A 103 18.46 9.58 -8.97
N THR A 104 19.21 10.22 -8.08
CA THR A 104 19.77 9.62 -6.86
C THR A 104 18.73 9.04 -5.92
N GLN A 105 17.48 9.51 -5.95
CA GLN A 105 16.38 9.04 -5.10
C GLN A 105 15.46 7.99 -5.76
N MET A 106 15.70 7.66 -7.04
CA MET A 106 14.85 6.72 -7.79
C MET A 106 14.97 5.26 -7.33
N TRP A 107 15.99 4.94 -6.52
CA TRP A 107 16.10 3.63 -5.87
C TRP A 107 14.85 3.31 -5.03
N SER A 108 14.28 4.31 -4.36
CA SER A 108 13.10 4.12 -3.51
C SER A 108 11.86 3.72 -4.32
N LEU A 109 11.70 4.28 -5.52
CA LEU A 109 10.63 3.92 -6.46
C LEU A 109 10.83 2.49 -7.00
N ALA A 110 12.07 2.10 -7.31
CA ALA A 110 12.36 0.74 -7.76
C ALA A 110 12.02 -0.30 -6.67
N VAL A 111 12.37 -0.01 -5.41
CA VAL A 111 11.98 -0.84 -4.26
C VAL A 111 10.47 -0.91 -4.10
N GLU A 112 9.77 0.21 -4.28
CA GLU A 112 8.31 0.24 -4.22
C GLU A 112 7.67 -0.62 -5.31
N VAL A 113 8.13 -0.53 -6.56
CA VAL A 113 7.62 -1.35 -7.66
C VAL A 113 7.91 -2.82 -7.42
N ALA A 114 9.09 -3.16 -6.88
CA ALA A 114 9.39 -4.53 -6.47
C ALA A 114 8.40 -5.03 -5.40
N PHE A 115 8.03 -4.17 -4.43
CA PHE A 115 6.99 -4.50 -3.47
C PHE A 115 5.62 -4.72 -4.13
N TYR A 116 5.24 -3.93 -5.13
CA TYR A 116 3.95 -4.09 -5.83
C TYR A 116 3.84 -5.45 -6.53
N VAL A 117 4.96 -5.95 -7.05
CA VAL A 117 5.05 -7.28 -7.66
C VAL A 117 5.05 -8.37 -6.59
N ALA A 118 5.75 -8.16 -5.47
CA ALA A 118 5.80 -9.11 -4.36
C ALA A 118 4.47 -9.22 -3.58
N LEU A 119 3.70 -8.14 -3.50
CA LEU A 119 2.50 -8.04 -2.66
C LEU A 119 1.43 -9.10 -2.99
N PRO A 120 1.04 -9.35 -4.25
CA PRO A 120 0.10 -10.43 -4.57
C PRO A 120 0.56 -11.80 -4.06
N VAL A 121 1.86 -12.09 -4.17
CA VAL A 121 2.46 -13.34 -3.68
C VAL A 121 2.39 -13.39 -2.16
N LEU A 122 2.79 -12.33 -1.47
CA LEU A 122 2.69 -12.23 -0.01
C LEU A 122 1.24 -12.35 0.46
N ALA A 123 0.30 -11.69 -0.21
CA ALA A 123 -1.12 -11.77 0.12
C ALA A 123 -1.67 -13.19 -0.07
N TYR A 124 -1.25 -13.89 -1.13
CA TYR A 124 -1.60 -15.29 -1.34
C TYR A 124 -1.02 -16.19 -0.23
N LEU A 125 0.27 -16.08 0.07
CA LEU A 125 0.91 -16.86 1.13
C LEU A 125 0.26 -16.62 2.50
N LEU A 126 -0.01 -15.36 2.84
CA LEU A 126 -0.58 -15.00 4.14
C LEU A 126 -2.07 -15.37 4.25
N LEU A 127 -2.88 -15.05 3.24
CA LEU A 127 -4.34 -15.22 3.33
C LEU A 127 -4.80 -16.61 2.89
N VAL A 128 -4.16 -17.21 1.90
CA VAL A 128 -4.55 -18.52 1.35
C VAL A 128 -3.79 -19.65 2.01
N VAL A 129 -2.46 -19.58 2.06
CA VAL A 129 -1.65 -20.69 2.61
C VAL A 129 -1.68 -20.69 4.14
N LEU A 130 -1.35 -19.56 4.77
CA LEU A 130 -1.27 -19.47 6.23
C LEU A 130 -2.66 -19.39 6.89
N CYS A 131 -3.54 -18.50 6.41
CA CYS A 131 -4.86 -18.31 7.00
C CYS A 131 -5.95 -19.23 6.42
N GLN A 132 -5.62 -20.10 5.45
CA GLN A 132 -6.57 -21.07 4.84
C GLN A 132 -7.85 -20.42 4.30
N ARG A 133 -7.75 -19.20 3.75
CA ARG A 133 -8.88 -18.36 3.30
C ARG A 133 -9.89 -17.98 4.39
N ALA A 134 -9.56 -18.20 5.66
CA ALA A 134 -10.37 -17.79 6.80
C ALA A 134 -9.82 -16.51 7.44
N TRP A 135 -10.70 -15.72 8.06
CA TRP A 135 -10.27 -14.55 8.82
C TRP A 135 -9.64 -14.98 10.15
N ARG A 136 -8.30 -15.05 10.19
CA ARG A 136 -7.50 -15.39 11.38
C ARG A 136 -6.49 -14.27 11.69
N PRO A 137 -6.94 -13.14 12.25
CA PRO A 137 -6.10 -11.95 12.41
C PRO A 137 -4.86 -12.18 13.27
N GLY A 138 -4.95 -12.99 14.33
CA GLY A 138 -3.79 -13.33 15.17
C GLY A 138 -2.70 -14.09 14.41
N LEU A 139 -3.10 -15.09 13.61
CA LEU A 139 -2.17 -15.86 12.77
C LEU A 139 -1.60 -14.98 11.64
N LEU A 140 -2.40 -14.10 11.06
CA LEU A 140 -1.96 -13.14 10.05
C LEU A 140 -0.91 -12.17 10.62
N LEU A 141 -1.14 -11.64 11.82
CA LEU A 141 -0.17 -10.79 12.52
C LEU A 141 1.12 -11.55 12.86
N ALA A 142 1.02 -12.82 13.27
CA ALA A 142 2.19 -13.65 13.52
C ALA A 142 3.00 -13.91 12.23
N GLY A 143 2.33 -14.18 11.11
CA GLY A 143 2.97 -14.31 9.80
C GLY A 143 3.65 -13.02 9.35
N LEU A 144 3.00 -11.87 9.53
CA LEU A 144 3.59 -10.56 9.26
C LEU A 144 4.79 -10.28 10.18
N ALA A 145 4.71 -10.62 11.47
CA ALA A 145 5.85 -10.49 12.39
C ALA A 145 7.04 -11.35 11.94
N GLY A 146 6.79 -12.55 11.41
CA GLY A 146 7.83 -13.37 10.77
C GLY A 146 8.47 -12.68 9.55
N LEU A 147 7.69 -12.00 8.72
CA LEU A 147 8.21 -11.25 7.57
C LEU A 147 9.07 -10.04 7.98
N VAL A 148 8.81 -9.42 9.14
CA VAL A 148 9.67 -8.33 9.67
C VAL A 148 11.10 -8.82 9.89
N ALA A 149 11.29 -10.08 10.28
CA ALA A 149 12.60 -10.67 10.52
C ALA A 149 13.44 -10.87 9.25
N ILE A 150 12.83 -10.81 8.05
CA ILE A 150 13.56 -10.90 6.77
C ILE A 150 14.52 -9.73 6.61
N THR A 151 14.13 -8.52 7.03
CA THR A 151 14.98 -7.34 6.90
C THR A 151 16.29 -7.44 7.68
N PRO A 152 16.31 -7.70 8.99
CA PRO A 152 17.57 -7.87 9.71
C PRO A 152 18.37 -9.06 9.20
N ALA A 153 17.72 -10.18 8.86
CA ALA A 153 18.41 -11.35 8.29
C ALA A 153 19.11 -11.01 6.96
N TRP A 154 18.43 -10.28 6.07
CA TRP A 154 18.99 -9.83 4.82
C TRP A 154 20.13 -8.84 5.03
N LEU A 155 19.99 -7.88 5.94
CA LEU A 155 21.05 -6.94 6.26
C LEU A 155 22.30 -7.66 6.75
N VAL A 156 22.17 -8.71 7.57
CA VAL A 156 23.32 -9.55 7.96
C VAL A 156 23.96 -10.17 6.72
N VAL A 157 23.19 -10.87 5.88
CA VAL A 157 23.71 -11.52 4.66
C VAL A 157 24.38 -10.52 3.72
N ALA A 158 23.75 -9.36 3.47
CA ALA A 158 24.26 -8.34 2.56
C ALA A 158 25.54 -7.64 3.06
N HIS A 159 25.87 -7.75 4.36
CA HIS A 159 27.12 -7.21 4.92
C HIS A 159 28.19 -8.28 5.16
N THR A 160 27.81 -9.55 5.33
CA THR A 160 28.77 -10.64 5.60
C THR A 160 29.25 -11.36 4.35
N VAL A 161 28.47 -11.29 3.26
CA VAL A 161 28.73 -12.04 2.04
C VAL A 161 29.41 -11.17 0.99
N SER A 162 30.57 -11.62 0.49
CA SER A 162 31.41 -10.87 -0.45
C SER A 162 31.01 -11.00 -1.93
N TRP A 163 30.20 -12.00 -2.29
CA TRP A 163 29.76 -12.21 -3.69
C TRP A 163 28.52 -11.37 -4.05
N LEU A 164 27.86 -10.75 -3.08
CA LEU A 164 26.72 -9.87 -3.34
C LEU A 164 27.20 -8.46 -3.70
N PRO A 165 26.58 -7.81 -4.70
CA PRO A 165 26.92 -6.43 -5.04
C PRO A 165 26.56 -5.51 -3.88
N TYR A 166 27.29 -4.41 -3.71
CA TYR A 166 26.97 -3.38 -2.70
C TYR A 166 25.51 -2.91 -2.80
N ALA A 167 24.97 -2.84 -4.01
CA ALA A 167 23.59 -2.45 -4.28
C ALA A 167 22.54 -3.40 -3.69
N ALA A 168 22.91 -4.64 -3.29
CA ALA A 168 22.04 -5.58 -2.60
C ALA A 168 21.47 -5.03 -1.29
N ARG A 169 22.15 -4.06 -0.68
CA ARG A 169 21.67 -3.36 0.51
C ARG A 169 20.48 -2.44 0.22
N LEU A 170 20.25 -2.07 -1.04
CA LEU A 170 19.11 -1.28 -1.48
C LEU A 170 17.94 -2.13 -2.00
N TRP A 171 18.04 -3.47 -1.95
CA TRP A 171 16.98 -4.34 -2.46
C TRP A 171 15.79 -4.39 -1.51
N LEU A 172 14.65 -4.86 -2.05
CA LEU A 172 13.39 -4.99 -1.31
C LEU A 172 13.55 -5.64 0.09
N PRO A 173 14.31 -6.73 0.29
CA PRO A 173 14.41 -7.35 1.60
C PRO A 173 14.94 -6.42 2.70
N SER A 174 15.86 -5.49 2.37
CA SER A 174 16.37 -4.48 3.32
C SER A 174 15.30 -3.53 3.85
N TYR A 175 14.20 -3.37 3.13
CA TYR A 175 13.14 -2.40 3.43
C TYR A 175 11.78 -3.05 3.68
N LEU A 176 11.70 -4.37 3.55
CA LEU A 176 10.45 -5.14 3.65
C LEU A 176 9.73 -4.90 4.99
N ALA A 177 10.48 -4.81 6.10
CA ALA A 177 9.92 -4.53 7.42
C ALA A 177 9.05 -3.26 7.44
N TRP A 178 9.43 -2.21 6.70
CA TRP A 178 8.68 -0.95 6.65
C TRP A 178 7.32 -1.14 5.96
N PHE A 179 7.29 -1.85 4.84
CA PHE A 179 6.02 -2.20 4.18
C PHE A 179 5.16 -3.09 5.08
N VAL A 180 5.77 -4.09 5.72
CA VAL A 180 5.07 -5.04 6.59
C VAL A 180 4.45 -4.36 7.82
N VAL A 181 5.12 -3.37 8.42
CA VAL A 181 4.52 -2.54 9.49
C VAL A 181 3.24 -1.86 8.99
N GLY A 182 3.25 -1.31 7.77
CA GLY A 182 2.04 -0.79 7.13
C GLY A 182 0.94 -1.85 6.95
N MET A 183 1.31 -3.05 6.52
CA MET A 183 0.38 -4.18 6.38
C MET A 183 -0.24 -4.58 7.73
N MET A 184 0.56 -4.61 8.81
CA MET A 184 0.07 -4.88 10.16
C MET A 184 -0.95 -3.83 10.60
N LEU A 185 -0.73 -2.55 10.31
CA LEU A 185 -1.70 -1.49 10.57
C LEU A 185 -3.02 -1.71 9.83
N ALA A 186 -3.00 -2.28 8.62
CA ALA A 186 -4.22 -2.60 7.89
C ALA A 186 -5.02 -3.73 8.55
N VAL A 187 -4.33 -4.74 9.10
CA VAL A 187 -4.96 -5.82 9.87
C VAL A 187 -5.55 -5.29 11.17
N LEU A 188 -4.78 -4.50 11.91
CA LEU A 188 -5.24 -3.84 13.14
C LEU A 188 -6.45 -2.93 12.88
N GLN A 189 -6.49 -2.23 11.74
CA GLN A 189 -7.65 -1.43 11.34
C GLN A 189 -8.89 -2.30 11.14
N ALA A 190 -8.75 -3.45 10.48
CA ALA A 190 -9.85 -4.40 10.27
C ALA A 190 -10.33 -5.07 11.57
N MET A 191 -9.45 -5.21 12.56
CA MET A 191 -9.80 -5.65 13.92
C MET A 191 -10.51 -4.58 14.76
N GLY A 192 -10.63 -3.35 14.26
CA GLY A 192 -11.20 -2.23 15.01
C GLY A 192 -10.28 -1.67 16.10
N ALA A 193 -8.97 -1.97 16.06
CA ALA A 193 -8.00 -1.40 16.98
C ALA A 193 -7.93 0.12 16.80
N ARG A 194 -7.73 0.84 17.90
CA ARG A 194 -7.61 2.30 17.92
C ARG A 194 -6.24 2.69 18.44
N CYS A 195 -5.66 3.73 17.86
CA CYS A 195 -4.39 4.29 18.30
C CYS A 195 -4.55 5.78 18.58
N TYR A 196 -4.18 6.19 19.79
CA TYR A 196 -4.25 7.58 20.20
C TYR A 196 -2.96 8.29 19.82
N ALA A 197 -3.06 9.35 19.01
CA ALA A 197 -1.91 10.16 18.60
C ALA A 197 -1.14 10.74 19.80
N PHE A 198 -1.83 10.99 20.92
CA PHE A 198 -1.20 11.51 22.14
C PHE A 198 -0.17 10.55 22.74
N ALA A 199 -0.32 9.23 22.57
CA ALA A 199 0.67 8.25 23.00
C ALA A 199 1.68 7.93 21.90
N ALA A 200 1.23 7.85 20.64
CA ALA A 200 2.08 7.46 19.52
C ALA A 200 3.08 8.55 19.11
N LEU A 201 2.69 9.84 19.15
CA LEU A 201 3.54 10.94 18.71
C LEU A 201 4.73 11.19 19.65
N PRO A 202 4.59 11.24 20.99
CA PRO A 202 5.73 11.32 21.88
C PRO A 202 6.69 10.15 21.71
N LEU A 203 6.16 8.93 21.55
CA LEU A 203 6.99 7.74 21.32
C LEU A 203 7.74 7.81 19.98
N ALA A 204 7.12 8.33 18.93
CA ALA A 204 7.78 8.58 17.64
C ALA A 204 8.88 9.64 17.78
N VAL A 205 8.63 10.71 18.54
CA VAL A 205 9.58 11.79 18.80
C VAL A 205 10.78 11.27 19.62
N VAL A 206 10.53 10.49 20.68
CA VAL A 206 11.60 9.84 21.47
C VAL A 206 12.42 8.90 20.58
N SER A 207 11.76 8.07 19.77
CA SER A 207 12.43 7.19 18.83
C SER A 207 13.28 7.97 17.81
N TYR A 208 12.78 9.12 17.34
CA TYR A 208 13.53 10.01 16.45
C TYR A 208 14.77 10.58 17.12
N PHE A 209 14.67 11.05 18.37
CA PHE A 209 15.81 11.56 19.11
C PHE A 209 16.87 10.48 19.37
N ILE A 210 16.45 9.23 19.64
CA ILE A 210 17.38 8.10 19.79
C ILE A 210 18.14 7.86 18.48
N VAL A 211 17.46 7.88 17.34
CA VAL A 211 18.11 7.70 16.03
C VAL A 211 18.97 8.90 15.65
N ALA A 212 18.66 10.10 16.12
CA ALA A 212 19.48 11.28 15.88
C ALA A 212 20.83 11.26 16.64
N THR A 213 21.06 10.26 17.50
CA THR A 213 22.34 10.07 18.20
C THR A 213 23.40 9.36 17.32
N PRO A 214 24.70 9.43 17.69
CA PRO A 214 25.78 8.72 16.98
C PRO A 214 25.59 7.20 16.90
N ILE A 215 24.71 6.62 17.72
CA ILE A 215 24.39 5.19 17.75
C ILE A 215 23.82 4.70 16.40
N ALA A 216 23.18 5.60 15.63
CA ALA A 216 22.65 5.26 14.31
C ALA A 216 23.66 5.47 13.16
N GLY A 217 24.85 6.02 13.41
CA GLY A 217 25.86 6.30 12.39
C GLY A 217 25.54 7.48 11.45
N ALA A 218 26.30 7.60 10.35
CA ALA A 218 26.20 8.70 9.38
C ALA A 218 24.78 8.85 8.80
N PRO A 219 24.26 10.03 8.44
CA PRO A 219 22.85 10.26 8.08
C PRO A 219 22.43 9.72 6.68
N THR A 220 22.94 8.56 6.28
CA THR A 220 22.67 7.87 5.02
C THR A 220 21.77 6.64 5.21
N THR A 221 21.04 6.30 4.14
CA THR A 221 20.03 5.22 4.11
C THR A 221 20.63 3.82 3.88
N SER A 222 21.92 3.74 3.56
CA SER A 222 22.72 2.50 3.55
C SER A 222 24.01 2.74 4.33
N PRO A 223 23.99 2.52 5.66
CA PRO A 223 25.18 2.64 6.49
C PRO A 223 26.26 1.65 6.06
N THR A 224 27.52 1.97 6.37
CA THR A 224 28.65 1.05 6.15
C THR A 224 28.71 -0.02 7.24
N GLY A 225 28.26 0.29 8.45
CA GLY A 225 28.18 -0.64 9.58
C GLY A 225 26.86 -1.43 9.62
N LEU A 226 26.97 -2.74 9.89
CA LEU A 226 25.82 -3.63 10.09
C LEU A 226 24.95 -3.21 11.28
N SER A 227 25.55 -2.86 12.41
CA SER A 227 24.85 -2.41 13.61
C SER A 227 24.03 -1.14 13.34
N GLU A 228 24.63 -0.17 12.65
CA GLU A 228 23.98 1.07 12.23
C GLU A 228 22.80 0.80 11.30
N ALA A 229 22.95 -0.12 10.35
CA ALA A 229 21.89 -0.51 9.42
C ALA A 229 20.71 -1.17 10.15
N LEU A 230 20.96 -2.06 11.10
CA LEU A 230 19.93 -2.72 11.90
C LEU A 230 19.18 -1.74 12.79
N VAL A 231 19.91 -0.88 13.51
CA VAL A 231 19.33 0.15 14.38
C VAL A 231 18.45 1.08 13.55
N LYS A 232 18.94 1.61 12.42
CA LYS A 232 18.14 2.48 11.55
C LYS A 232 16.92 1.78 10.98
N ALA A 233 17.07 0.56 10.46
CA ALA A 233 15.96 -0.18 9.89
C ALA A 233 14.84 -0.37 10.93
N GLY A 234 15.18 -0.76 12.16
CA GLY A 234 14.23 -0.95 13.25
C GLY A 234 13.56 0.36 13.69
N PHE A 235 14.33 1.39 14.01
CA PHE A 235 13.75 2.64 14.49
C PHE A 235 13.00 3.41 13.41
N TYR A 236 13.44 3.40 12.15
CA TYR A 236 12.67 4.02 11.07
C TYR A 236 11.34 3.30 10.84
N ALA A 237 11.31 1.97 10.99
CA ALA A 237 10.06 1.20 10.97
C ALA A 237 9.13 1.66 12.10
N ALA A 238 9.68 1.79 13.32
CA ALA A 238 8.93 2.21 14.49
C ALA A 238 8.39 3.65 14.35
N ILE A 239 9.25 4.61 13.96
CA ILE A 239 8.87 6.01 13.77
C ILE A 239 7.78 6.13 12.70
N ALA A 240 7.99 5.53 11.53
CA ALA A 240 7.03 5.58 10.43
C ALA A 240 5.72 4.88 10.81
N GLY A 241 5.78 3.72 11.47
CA GLY A 241 4.62 3.01 11.99
C GLY A 241 3.83 3.85 12.99
N LEU A 242 4.50 4.49 13.95
CA LEU A 242 3.88 5.32 14.99
C LEU A 242 3.30 6.63 14.43
N LEU A 243 3.91 7.21 13.39
CA LEU A 243 3.35 8.38 12.69
C LEU A 243 2.10 8.03 11.88
N VAL A 244 2.09 6.86 11.23
CA VAL A 244 0.97 6.42 10.40
C VAL A 244 -0.16 5.79 11.23
N ALA A 245 0.13 5.15 12.36
CA ALA A 245 -0.84 4.41 13.16
C ALA A 245 -2.07 5.25 13.60
N PRO A 246 -1.96 6.50 14.10
CA PRO A 246 -3.12 7.30 14.46
C PRO A 246 -3.98 7.73 13.26
N LEU A 247 -3.36 7.88 12.09
CA LEU A 247 -4.06 8.20 10.83
C LEU A 247 -4.79 6.98 10.27
N ALA A 248 -4.16 5.80 10.35
CA ALA A 248 -4.70 4.54 9.87
C ALA A 248 -5.80 3.96 10.80
N LEU A 249 -5.57 3.95 12.11
CA LEU A 249 -6.43 3.28 13.10
C LEU A 249 -7.55 4.18 13.65
N GLY A 250 -7.64 5.42 13.16
CA GLY A 250 -8.69 6.35 13.51
C GLY A 250 -8.49 6.98 14.89
N ASN A 251 -8.10 8.25 14.89
CA ASN A 251 -8.14 9.10 16.07
C ASN A 251 -9.23 10.17 15.88
N ARG A 252 -10.15 10.31 16.85
CA ARG A 252 -11.16 11.40 16.89
C ARG A 252 -10.56 12.76 17.35
N GLY A 253 -9.23 12.88 17.44
CA GLY A 253 -8.51 14.06 17.93
C GLY A 253 -8.22 15.16 16.88
N TRP A 254 -7.45 16.17 17.30
CA TRP A 254 -7.08 17.35 16.50
C TRP A 254 -6.05 17.08 15.39
N TYR A 255 -5.27 16.00 15.51
CA TYR A 255 -4.13 15.69 14.61
C TYR A 255 -4.52 15.40 13.14
N PRO A 256 -5.54 14.56 12.84
CA PRO A 256 -6.03 14.40 11.47
C PRO A 256 -6.66 15.69 10.93
N ARG A 257 -7.27 16.52 11.80
CA ARG A 257 -7.88 17.80 11.42
C ARG A 257 -6.85 18.85 11.08
N LEU A 258 -5.67 18.83 11.71
CA LEU A 258 -4.56 19.75 11.40
C LEU A 258 -3.93 19.41 10.04
N LEU A 259 -3.67 18.12 9.78
CA LEU A 259 -3.16 17.63 8.49
C LEU A 259 -4.18 17.77 7.36
N ALA A 260 -5.48 17.66 7.65
CA ALA A 260 -6.57 17.95 6.71
C ALA A 260 -6.99 19.43 6.69
N SER A 261 -6.38 20.30 7.51
CA SER A 261 -6.77 21.70 7.57
C SER A 261 -6.33 22.43 6.30
N LYS A 262 -7.23 23.28 5.81
CA LYS A 262 -7.23 23.94 4.48
C LYS A 262 -5.99 24.78 4.12
N ARG A 263 -4.95 24.84 4.95
CA ARG A 263 -3.76 25.68 4.72
C ARG A 263 -2.81 25.17 3.63
N TRP A 264 -3.01 23.95 3.12
CA TRP A 264 -2.19 23.34 2.05
C TRP A 264 -2.96 23.08 0.74
N CYS A 265 -4.22 23.52 0.62
CA CYS A 265 -5.07 23.32 -0.56
C CYS A 265 -5.31 24.62 -1.36
N GLY A 266 -4.31 25.50 -1.47
CA GLY A 266 -4.43 26.73 -2.30
C GLY A 266 -4.73 26.47 -3.78
N TRP A 267 -4.49 25.25 -4.27
CA TRP A 267 -4.77 24.85 -5.66
C TRP A 267 -6.26 24.58 -5.95
N ARG A 268 -7.11 24.35 -4.94
CA ARG A 268 -8.55 24.06 -5.17
C ARG A 268 -9.36 25.31 -5.48
N ASP A 269 -8.89 26.47 -5.06
CA ASP A 269 -9.54 27.75 -5.37
C ASP A 269 -9.05 28.26 -6.73
N LEU A 270 -7.78 28.02 -7.07
CA LEU A 270 -7.20 28.36 -8.38
C LEU A 270 -7.80 27.56 -9.57
N LEU A 271 -8.36 26.38 -9.30
CA LEU A 271 -9.09 25.57 -10.29
C LEU A 271 -10.58 25.93 -10.40
N ARG A 272 -11.11 26.73 -9.48
CA ARG A 272 -12.51 27.18 -9.49
C ARG A 272 -12.70 28.48 -10.28
N ASP A 273 -11.63 29.22 -10.49
CA ASP A 273 -11.60 30.48 -11.25
C ASP A 273 -11.23 30.31 -12.74
N LEU A 274 -11.12 29.06 -13.22
CA LEU A 274 -11.00 28.79 -14.66
C LEU A 274 -12.36 29.00 -15.32
N PRO A 275 -12.49 29.89 -16.31
CA PRO A 275 -13.76 30.11 -17.00
C PRO A 275 -14.20 28.82 -17.70
N ASP A 276 -15.49 28.47 -17.54
CA ASP A 276 -16.10 27.33 -18.22
C ASP A 276 -15.99 27.48 -19.76
N PRO A 277 -15.75 26.39 -20.50
CA PRO A 277 -15.75 26.43 -21.95
C PRO A 277 -17.16 26.77 -22.46
N PRO A 278 -17.28 27.64 -23.49
CA PRO A 278 -18.58 28.08 -24.00
C PRO A 278 -19.35 26.88 -24.59
N GLY A 279 -20.53 26.58 -24.04
CA GLY A 279 -21.44 25.55 -24.55
C GLY A 279 -22.25 24.74 -23.52
N ALA A 280 -22.16 25.04 -22.21
CA ALA A 280 -22.87 24.28 -21.17
C ALA A 280 -24.35 24.68 -20.96
N ASP A 281 -24.79 25.86 -21.42
CA ASP A 281 -26.13 26.38 -21.15
C ASP A 281 -27.25 25.74 -21.98
N GLU A 282 -26.96 25.18 -23.17
CA GLU A 282 -27.99 24.56 -24.02
C GLU A 282 -28.58 23.27 -23.42
N ARG A 283 -27.87 22.58 -22.53
CA ARG A 283 -28.34 21.31 -21.95
C ARG A 283 -29.32 21.47 -20.78
N ARG A 284 -29.43 22.67 -20.18
CA ARG A 284 -30.33 22.91 -19.04
C ARG A 284 -31.74 23.35 -19.43
N ALA A 285 -31.96 23.77 -20.68
CA ALA A 285 -33.27 24.22 -21.15
C ALA A 285 -34.24 23.07 -21.54
N GLY A 286 -33.78 21.82 -21.63
CA GLY A 286 -34.57 20.69 -22.15
C GLY A 286 -35.36 19.85 -21.13
N GLN A 287 -35.35 20.15 -19.84
CA GLN A 287 -35.92 19.26 -18.80
C GLN A 287 -37.03 19.87 -17.92
N GLY A 288 -37.58 21.03 -18.26
CA GLY A 288 -38.66 21.67 -17.48
C GLY A 288 -39.95 21.86 -18.25
N GLY A 289 -40.79 20.82 -18.37
CA GLY A 289 -42.12 20.93 -18.98
C GLY A 289 -43.10 19.90 -18.44
N ALA A 290 -43.84 20.25 -17.37
CA ALA A 290 -45.05 19.54 -16.95
C ALA A 290 -46.10 20.57 -16.47
N LEU A 291 -47.27 20.52 -17.11
CA LEU A 291 -48.43 21.42 -16.99
C LEU A 291 -49.21 21.21 -15.67
N PRO A 292 -49.88 22.23 -15.11
CA PRO A 292 -50.72 22.10 -13.93
C PRO A 292 -52.23 22.05 -14.27
N GLY A 293 -52.99 21.18 -13.59
CA GLY A 293 -54.45 21.31 -13.47
C GLY A 293 -55.23 20.02 -13.27
N LEU A 294 -55.82 19.84 -12.08
CA LEU A 294 -57.24 19.51 -11.81
C LEU A 294 -57.44 18.69 -10.52
N HIS A 295 -58.03 19.39 -9.54
CA HIS A 295 -59.12 19.01 -8.65
C HIS A 295 -59.09 17.74 -7.76
N ARG A 296 -59.18 18.05 -6.46
CA ARG A 296 -59.62 17.28 -5.29
C ARG A 296 -61.08 16.81 -5.41
N LEU A 297 -61.37 15.55 -5.08
CA LEU A 297 -62.67 15.08 -4.54
C LEU A 297 -62.47 13.93 -3.55
N ASP A 298 -63.22 14.00 -2.45
CA ASP A 298 -63.27 13.10 -1.28
C ASP A 298 -64.12 11.82 -1.51
N ALA A 299 -63.85 10.80 -0.69
CA ALA A 299 -64.74 9.76 -0.13
C ALA A 299 -63.88 8.50 0.11
N GLY A 300 -63.87 7.78 1.24
CA GLY A 300 -64.91 7.53 2.23
C GLY A 300 -65.03 6.01 2.41
N ALA A 301 -64.60 5.51 3.57
CA ALA A 301 -64.96 4.26 4.26
C ALA A 301 -65.08 2.92 3.47
N VAL A 302 -64.50 1.84 4.03
CA VAL A 302 -65.25 0.72 4.64
C VAL A 302 -64.27 -0.31 5.25
N ARG A 303 -64.56 -0.65 6.51
CA ARG A 303 -64.01 -1.74 7.34
C ARG A 303 -64.53 -3.10 6.87
N GLY A 304 -63.76 -4.16 7.12
CA GLY A 304 -64.25 -5.54 7.08
C GLY A 304 -63.22 -6.53 7.63
N ASP A 305 -63.33 -6.80 8.94
CA ASP A 305 -62.72 -7.91 9.67
C ASP A 305 -63.41 -9.26 9.39
N ALA A 306 -62.65 -10.36 9.52
CA ALA A 306 -63.00 -11.71 10.05
C ALA A 306 -61.99 -12.74 9.43
N GLY A 307 -61.20 -13.53 10.17
CA GLY A 307 -61.54 -14.50 11.23
C GLY A 307 -61.96 -15.83 10.58
N ALA A 308 -61.55 -17.06 10.94
CA ALA A 308 -60.72 -17.65 11.98
C ALA A 308 -60.52 -19.16 11.61
N ASP A 309 -59.61 -19.86 12.32
CA ASP A 309 -59.58 -21.31 12.70
C ASP A 309 -59.60 -22.41 11.59
N ASP A 310 -58.96 -23.58 11.66
CA ASP A 310 -58.41 -24.43 12.74
C ASP A 310 -57.45 -25.51 12.12
N PRO A 311 -56.64 -26.25 12.91
CA PRO A 311 -55.67 -27.26 12.44
C PRO A 311 -56.15 -28.72 12.59
N VAL A 312 -55.59 -29.65 11.81
CA VAL A 312 -55.78 -31.11 12.00
C VAL A 312 -54.45 -31.86 11.89
N VAL A 313 -54.26 -32.75 12.87
CA VAL A 313 -53.16 -33.71 13.09
C VAL A 313 -53.53 -35.07 12.45
N VAL A 314 -52.54 -35.91 12.09
CA VAL A 314 -52.41 -37.37 12.44
C VAL A 314 -51.69 -38.23 11.37
N ALA A 315 -50.77 -39.06 11.89
CA ALA A 315 -50.21 -40.36 11.43
C ALA A 315 -49.25 -40.39 10.21
N ALA A 316 -47.97 -40.80 10.35
CA ALA A 316 -47.37 -42.07 10.79
C ALA A 316 -47.40 -43.19 9.74
N ALA A 317 -46.24 -43.52 9.18
CA ALA A 317 -45.89 -44.84 8.65
C ALA A 317 -44.36 -45.00 8.60
N SER A 318 -43.94 -46.22 8.87
CA SER A 318 -42.64 -46.68 9.38
C SER A 318 -41.93 -47.63 8.41
N LEU A 319 -40.67 -48.01 8.76
CA LEU A 319 -39.89 -49.19 8.30
C LEU A 319 -39.18 -49.04 6.92
N HIS A 320 -37.93 -49.45 6.67
CA HIS A 320 -36.78 -50.02 7.40
C HIS A 320 -35.54 -49.96 6.43
N PRO A 321 -34.31 -50.41 6.79
CA PRO A 321 -33.04 -50.02 6.18
C PRO A 321 -32.45 -51.10 5.25
N GLY A 322 -31.40 -50.78 4.50
CA GLY A 322 -30.68 -51.80 3.72
C GLY A 322 -29.37 -51.33 3.11
N THR A 323 -28.26 -51.64 3.75
CA THR A 323 -26.91 -51.83 3.18
C THR A 323 -26.31 -53.08 3.83
N PRO A 324 -25.24 -53.71 3.29
CA PRO A 324 -24.79 -53.92 1.91
C PRO A 324 -24.58 -55.44 1.62
N PRO A 325 -23.87 -55.85 0.55
CA PRO A 325 -22.53 -56.39 0.80
C PRO A 325 -21.48 -56.09 -0.31
N THR A 326 -20.21 -56.07 0.10
CA THR A 326 -19.02 -56.32 -0.73
C THR A 326 -18.80 -57.85 -0.86
N PRO A 327 -18.11 -58.37 -1.90
CA PRO A 327 -16.64 -58.53 -1.81
C PRO A 327 -15.84 -58.46 -3.14
N SER A 328 -14.53 -58.13 -3.01
CA SER A 328 -13.31 -58.58 -3.76
C SER A 328 -13.38 -58.85 -5.28
N TRP A 329 -12.47 -58.40 -6.14
CA TRP A 329 -11.04 -58.79 -6.28
C TRP A 329 -10.33 -57.81 -7.27
N ILE A 330 -9.14 -57.30 -6.93
CA ILE A 330 -7.82 -57.58 -7.56
C ILE A 330 -7.77 -57.52 -9.09
N GLY A 331 -6.96 -56.58 -9.59
CA GLY A 331 -6.45 -56.41 -10.95
C GLY A 331 -5.60 -55.14 -11.03
#